data_AF-A0A2V7A251-F1
#
_entry.id   AF-A0A2V7A251-F1
#
_cell.length_a   1.000
_cell.length_b   1.000
_cell.length_c   1.000
_cell.angle_alpha   90.00
_cell.angle_beta   90.00
_cell.angle_gamma   90.00
#
_symmetry.space_group_name_H-M   'P 1'
#
loop_
_entity.id
_entity.type
_entity.pdbx_description
1 polymer ?
#
loop_
_entity_poly.entity_id
_entity_poly.type
_entity_poly.pdbx_seq_one_letter_code
_entity_poly.pdbx_strand_id
1 'polypeptide(L)' 'MLIRSWLNSWRGIGAVERDMARLGFDLQLSRYNARGWRATFYSTGMAHSITSATASAWDPTPWRAVQQAVRDG' A
#
# COMPACT_ATOMS: atom_id res chain seq x y z
N MET A 1 7.39 9.88 18.83
CA MET A 1 8.51 9.66 17.89
C MET A 1 8.69 8.18 17.49
N LEU A 2 8.58 7.19 18.40
CA LEU A 2 8.67 5.76 18.04
C LEU A 2 7.60 5.26 17.05
N ILE A 3 6.36 5.75 17.15
CA ILE A 3 5.25 5.25 16.31
C ILE A 3 5.52 5.51 14.82
N ARG A 4 6.04 6.70 14.46
CA ARG A 4 6.36 7.03 13.07
C ARG A 4 7.47 6.17 12.48
N SER A 5 8.50 5.85 13.26
CA SER A 5 9.57 4.96 12.78
C SER A 5 9.10 3.51 12.68
N TRP A 6 8.25 3.05 13.61
CA TRP A 6 7.62 1.73 13.53
C TRP A 6 6.72 1.59 12.29
N LEU A 7 5.89 2.60 12.03
CA LEU A 7 5.04 2.62 10.83
C LEU A 7 5.88 2.64 9.54
N ASN A 8 7.00 3.36 9.55
CA ASN A 8 7.96 3.37 8.44
C ASN A 8 8.86 2.12 8.37
N SER A 9 8.42 1.00 8.94
CA SER A 9 9.10 -0.29 8.86
C SER A 9 8.24 -1.30 8.11
N TRP A 10 8.84 -2.39 7.66
CA TRP A 10 8.10 -3.51 7.07
C TRP A 10 7.03 -4.08 7.98
N ARG A 11 7.27 -4.07 9.30
CA ARG A 11 6.29 -4.54 10.28
C ARG A 11 5.08 -3.62 10.37
N GLY A 12 5.29 -2.31 10.24
CA GLY A 12 4.22 -1.32 10.19
C GLY A 12 3.40 -1.42 8.90
N ILE A 13 4.07 -1.55 7.76
CA ILE A 13 3.42 -1.76 6.45
C ILE A 13 2.58 -3.04 6.47
N GLY A 14 3.14 -4.15 6.99
CA GLY A 14 2.41 -5.42 7.12
C GLY A 14 1.31 -5.41 8.17
N ALA A 15 1.21 -4.38 9.02
CA ALA A 15 0.04 -4.20 9.87
C ALA A 15 -1.11 -3.57 9.06
N VAL A 16 -0.80 -2.52 8.27
CA VAL A 16 -1.77 -1.87 7.39
C VAL A 16 -2.30 -2.83 6.33
N GLU A 17 -1.43 -3.63 5.71
CA GLU A 17 -1.84 -4.65 4.74
C GLU A 17 -2.86 -5.63 5.35
N ARG A 18 -2.58 -6.17 6.54
CA ARG A 18 -3.54 -7.05 7.23
C ARG A 18 -4.84 -6.38 7.61
N ASP A 19 -4.80 -5.11 8.01
CA ASP A 19 -6.02 -4.36 8.32
C ASP A 19 -6.87 -4.15 7.06
N MET A 20 -6.24 -3.80 5.94
CA MET A 20 -6.91 -3.64 4.64
C MET A 20 -7.43 -4.98 4.08
N ALA A 21 -6.70 -6.08 4.28
CA ALA A 21 -7.17 -7.42 3.90
C ALA A 21 -8.48 -7.80 4.63
N ARG A 22 -8.64 -7.40 5.90
CA ARG A 22 -9.91 -7.59 6.63
C ARG A 22 -11.05 -6.74 6.09
N LEU A 23 -10.74 -5.65 5.40
CA LEU A 23 -11.69 -4.80 4.70
C LEU A 23 -11.95 -5.28 3.25
N GLY A 24 -11.35 -6.40 2.84
CA GLY A 24 -11.52 -6.96 1.51
C GLY A 24 -10.65 -6.30 0.45
N PHE A 25 -9.45 -5.85 0.82
CA PHE A 25 -8.47 -5.33 -0.13
C PHE A 25 -7.12 -6.05 -0.08
N ASP A 26 -6.60 -6.40 -1.26
CA ASP A 26 -5.25 -6.92 -1.43
C ASP A 26 -4.27 -5.79 -1.76
N LEU A 27 -3.06 -5.82 -1.19
CA LEU A 27 -2.00 -4.85 -1.46
C LEU A 27 -0.94 -5.40 -2.42
N GLN A 28 -0.70 -4.68 -3.53
CA GLN A 28 0.53 -4.79 -4.30
C GLN A 28 1.47 -3.62 -3.96
N LEU A 29 2.70 -3.94 -3.56
CA LEU A 29 3.74 -2.97 -3.27
C LEU A 29 5.00 -3.26 -4.09
N SER A 30 5.34 -2.37 -5.02
CA SER A 30 6.40 -2.56 -6.00
C SER A 30 7.46 -1.46 -5.92
N ARG A 31 8.74 -1.85 -5.93
CA ARG A 31 9.87 -0.91 -5.99
C ARG A 31 10.28 -0.68 -7.43
N TYR A 32 10.41 0.59 -7.79
CA TYR A 32 10.93 1.05 -9.07
C TYR A 32 12.15 1.93 -8.80
N ASN A 33 13.30 1.55 -9.36
CA ASN A 33 14.61 2.18 -9.16
C ASN A 33 14.57 3.71 -8.89
N ALA A 34 14.34 4.52 -9.91
CA ALA A 34 14.35 5.98 -9.84
C ALA A 34 13.00 6.57 -9.42
N ARG A 35 11.91 5.80 -9.55
CA ARG A 35 10.54 6.27 -9.31
C ARG A 35 10.05 6.03 -7.88
N GLY A 36 10.81 5.29 -7.08
CA GLY A 36 10.49 5.00 -5.68
C GLY A 36 9.58 3.78 -5.55
N TRP A 37 8.51 3.91 -4.80
CA TRP A 37 7.56 2.83 -4.52
C TRP A 37 6.19 3.17 -5.08
N ARG A 38 5.52 2.14 -5.60
CA ARG A 38 4.10 2.19 -5.93
C ARG A 38 3.35 1.25 -5.00
N ALA A 39 2.33 1.76 -4.33
CA ALA A 39 1.33 0.95 -3.66
C ALA A 39 0.04 0.96 -4.47
N THR A 40 -0.60 -0.20 -4.61
CA THR A 40 -1.90 -0.33 -5.26
C THR A 40 -2.77 -1.28 -4.45
N PHE A 41 -3.99 -0.86 -4.12
CA PHE A 41 -5.01 -1.69 -3.49
C PHE A 41 -6.02 -2.17 -4.52
N TYR A 42 -6.39 -3.44 -4.40
CA TYR A 42 -7.38 -4.11 -5.24
C TYR A 42 -8.47 -4.68 -4.34
N SER A 43 -9.73 -4.66 -4.76
CA SER A 43 -10.76 -5.45 -4.08
C SER A 43 -10.39 -6.95 -4.13
N THR A 44 -10.34 -7.59 -2.98
CA THR A 44 -10.01 -9.02 -2.83
C THR A 44 -10.98 -9.87 -3.65
N GLY A 45 -10.47 -10.93 -4.28
CA GLY A 45 -11.26 -11.86 -5.08
C GLY A 45 -11.45 -11.45 -6.55
N MET A 46 -11.06 -10.24 -6.94
CA MET A 46 -10.85 -9.89 -8.35
C MET A 46 -9.40 -10.14 -8.75
N ALA A 47 -9.17 -10.56 -10.00
CA ALA A 47 -7.84 -10.55 -10.56
C ALA A 47 -7.26 -9.13 -10.44
N HIS A 48 -5.97 -9.02 -10.08
CA HIS A 48 -5.24 -7.75 -9.91
C HIS A 48 -4.99 -7.09 -11.28
N SER A 49 -6.07 -6.69 -11.96
CA SER A 49 -6.06 -5.93 -13.21
C SER A 49 -6.17 -4.44 -12.92
N ILE A 50 -5.73 -3.61 -13.88
CA ILE A 50 -5.77 -2.15 -13.73
C ILE A 50 -7.20 -1.63 -13.48
N THR A 51 -8.21 -2.25 -14.09
CA THR A 51 -9.61 -1.85 -13.90
C THR A 51 -10.17 -2.23 -12.53
N SER A 52 -9.57 -3.20 -11.85
CA SER A 52 -9.96 -3.63 -10.50
C SER A 52 -9.19 -2.88 -9.40
N ALA A 53 -8.22 -2.03 -9.77
CA ALA A 53 -7.47 -1.22 -8.81
C ALA A 53 -8.39 -0.14 -8.22
N THR A 54 -8.56 -0.15 -6.91
CA THR A 54 -9.40 0.82 -6.20
C THR A 54 -8.62 2.10 -5.89
N ALA A 55 -7.33 1.95 -5.53
CA ALA A 55 -6.47 3.08 -5.22
C ALA A 55 -5.01 2.78 -5.52
N SER A 56 -4.25 3.81 -5.92
CA SER A 56 -2.82 3.66 -6.23
C SER A 56 -2.07 4.95 -5.98
N ALA A 57 -0.90 4.87 -5.35
CA ALA A 57 -0.07 6.04 -5.08
C ALA A 57 1.43 5.75 -5.21
N TRP A 58 2.20 6.82 -5.41
CA TRP A 58 3.65 6.81 -5.57
C TRP A 58 4.33 7.65 -4.50
N ASP A 59 5.39 7.13 -3.88
CA ASP A 59 6.25 7.91 -2.99
C ASP A 59 7.68 7.33 -2.96
N PRO A 60 8.71 8.16 -2.69
CA PRO A 60 10.08 7.67 -2.46
C PRO A 60 10.22 6.59 -1.38
N THR A 61 9.30 6.53 -0.42
CA THR A 61 9.28 5.58 0.69
C THR A 61 8.07 4.63 0.59
N PRO A 62 8.23 3.35 0.94
CA PRO A 62 7.14 2.38 0.82
C PRO A 62 5.97 2.71 1.76
N TRP A 63 6.26 3.20 2.96
CA TRP A 63 5.25 3.59 3.94
C TRP A 63 4.33 4.71 3.44
N ARG A 64 4.91 5.78 2.90
CA ARG A 64 4.12 6.91 2.40
C ARG A 64 3.32 6.52 1.15
N ALA A 65 3.88 5.69 0.28
CA ALA A 65 3.14 5.16 -0.88
C ALA A 65 1.89 4.41 -0.42
N VAL A 66 2.01 3.52 0.57
CA VAL A 66 0.87 2.79 1.16
C VAL A 66 -0.13 3.75 1.80
N GLN A 67 0.34 4.72 2.61
CA GLN A 67 -0.55 5.67 3.27
C GLN A 67 -1.30 6.59 2.32
N GLN A 68 -0.67 7.01 1.22
CA GLN A 68 -1.34 7.79 0.19
C GLN A 68 -2.38 6.94 -0.54
N ALA A 69 -2.04 5.71 -0.92
CA ALA A 69 -3.00 4.82 -1.56
C ALA A 69 -4.22 4.51 -0.66
N VAL A 70 -4.06 4.44 0.67
CA VAL A 70 -5.20 4.31 1.60
C VAL A 70 -6.07 5.57 1.66
N ARG A 71 -5.49 6.76 1.44
CA ARG A 71 -6.24 8.03 1.48
C ARG A 71 -6.99 8.34 0.20
N ASP A 72 -6.48 7.84 -0.93
CA ASP A 72 -6.99 8.14 -2.26
C ASP A 72 -8.13 7.20 -2.70
N GLY A 73 -8.38 6.11 -1.96
CA GLY A 73 -9.47 5.15 -2.16
C GLY A 73 -10.61 5.32 -1.17
#